data_AF-A0A2V8UHP7-F1
#
_entry.id   AF-A0A2V8UHP7-F1
#
_cell.length_a   1.000
_cell.length_b   1.000
_cell.length_c   1.000
_cell.angle_alpha   90.00
_cell.angle_beta   90.00
_cell.angle_gamma   90.00
#
_symmetry.space_group_name_H-M   'P 1'
#
loop_
_entity.id
_entity.type
_entity.pdbx_description
1 polymer ?
#
loop_
_entity_poly.entity_id
_entity_poly.type
_entity_poly.pdbx_seq_one_letter_code
_entity_poly.pdbx_strand_id
1 'polypeptide(L)'
;MNAKFLILGTTVGGIVLFVWGGLTHAVLPQPIREFKDARAVVQTIRANTEGNAVYFARQGVFTSVAFRPDFGDKTQNITSSLIIQFCTDCLSALLLCLAVTRLSANSTMGRADWLLVLGLAAFTLKIVPYWNWYGFSTSFIAMEALDLVGKFFIGGLVLSALLNKTTRVKAADA
;
A
#
# COMPACT_ATOMS: atom_id res chain seq x y z
N MET A 1 8.69 12.84 22.78
CA MET A 1 8.49 11.67 21.90
C MET A 1 9.06 10.43 22.59
N ASN A 2 8.31 9.32 22.68
CA ASN A 2 8.73 8.12 23.41
C ASN A 2 9.50 7.16 22.49
N ALA A 3 10.80 6.95 22.72
CA ALA A 3 11.62 6.06 21.89
C ALA A 3 11.12 4.61 21.89
N LYS A 4 10.62 4.11 23.04
CA LYS A 4 10.02 2.77 23.13
C LYS A 4 8.81 2.64 22.20
N PHE A 5 7.98 3.68 22.12
CA PHE A 5 6.85 3.71 21.20
C PHE A 5 7.29 3.69 19.74
N LEU A 6 8.29 4.50 19.36
CA LEU A 6 8.75 4.54 17.97
C LEU A 6 9.29 3.20 17.50
N ILE A 7 10.11 2.53 18.33
CA ILE A 7 10.66 1.22 17.99
C ILE A 7 9.53 0.19 17.86
N LEU A 8 8.69 0.06 18.91
CA LEU A 8 7.63 -0.94 18.93
C LEU A 8 6.57 -0.68 17.86
N GLY A 9 6.19 0.57 17.66
CA GLY A 9 5.22 1.01 16.66
C GLY A 9 5.73 0.79 15.24
N THR A 10 7.01 1.07 14.97
CA THR A 10 7.60 0.80 13.65
C THR A 10 7.62 -0.70 13.35
N THR A 11 8.08 -1.53 14.29
CA THR A 11 8.18 -2.98 14.07
C THR A 11 6.81 -3.64 13.98
N VAL A 12 5.95 -3.43 14.98
CA VAL A 12 4.61 -4.06 15.02
C VAL A 12 3.72 -3.48 13.94
N GLY A 13 3.75 -2.15 13.75
CA GLY A 13 3.01 -1.49 12.68
C GLY A 13 3.45 -1.96 11.30
N GLY A 14 4.76 -2.07 11.05
CA GLY A 14 5.28 -2.57 9.77
C GLY A 14 4.81 -4.00 9.47
N ILE A 15 4.85 -4.89 10.46
CA ILE A 15 4.30 -6.26 10.33
C ILE A 15 2.81 -6.22 10.00
N VAL A 16 2.02 -5.41 10.71
CA VAL A 16 0.57 -5.31 10.50
C VAL A 16 0.25 -4.80 9.10
N LEU A 17 0.92 -3.74 8.64
CA LEU A 17 0.72 -3.19 7.30
C LEU A 17 1.08 -4.20 6.20
N PHE A 18 2.22 -4.89 6.38
CA PHE A 18 2.70 -5.91 5.45
C PHE A 18 1.74 -7.11 5.37
N VAL A 19 1.32 -7.62 6.53
CA VAL A 19 0.39 -8.77 6.61
C VAL A 19 -0.97 -8.39 6.04
N TRP A 20 -1.49 -7.19 6.33
CA TRP A 20 -2.74 -6.73 5.73
C TRP A 20 -2.67 -6.72 4.21
N GLY A 21 -1.61 -6.13 3.65
CA GLY A 21 -1.38 -6.14 2.20
C GLY A 21 -1.24 -7.54 1.62
N GLY A 22 -0.53 -8.42 2.31
CA GLY A 22 -0.45 -9.83 1.92
C GLY A 22 -1.83 -10.50 1.89
N LEU A 23 -2.66 -10.29 2.92
CA LEU A 23 -3.97 -10.91 3.03
C LEU A 23 -4.96 -10.40 1.97
N THR A 24 -4.99 -9.08 1.72
CA THR A 24 -5.86 -8.49 0.70
C THR A 24 -5.56 -9.05 -0.70
N HIS A 25 -4.28 -9.31 -1.00
CA HIS A 25 -3.87 -9.85 -2.30
C HIS A 25 -3.83 -11.39 -2.39
N ALA A 26 -3.65 -12.10 -1.26
CA ALA A 26 -3.57 -13.56 -1.25
C ALA A 26 -4.93 -14.25 -1.07
N VAL A 27 -5.86 -13.63 -0.32
CA VAL A 27 -7.13 -14.27 0.06
C VAL A 27 -8.28 -13.83 -0.84
N LEU A 28 -8.31 -12.57 -1.26
CA LEU A 28 -9.43 -12.04 -2.02
C LEU A 28 -9.29 -12.36 -3.52
N PRO A 29 -10.41 -12.54 -4.24
CA PRO A 29 -10.39 -12.67 -5.70
C PRO A 29 -9.73 -11.45 -6.34
N GLN A 30 -8.63 -11.68 -7.06
CA GLN A 30 -7.88 -10.59 -7.68
C GLN A 30 -8.60 -10.09 -8.95
N PRO A 31 -8.82 -8.78 -9.09
CA PRO A 31 -9.48 -8.18 -10.25
C PRO A 31 -8.52 -8.01 -11.45
N ILE A 32 -7.67 -9.01 -11.68
CA ILE A 32 -6.67 -9.06 -12.74
C ILE A 32 -6.95 -10.30 -13.59
N ARG A 33 -6.84 -10.18 -14.91
CA ARG A 33 -7.12 -11.26 -15.86
C ARG A 33 -5.93 -11.48 -16.77
N GLU A 34 -5.68 -12.73 -17.11
CA GLU A 34 -4.69 -13.08 -18.14
C GLU A 34 -5.24 -12.80 -19.54
N PHE A 35 -4.33 -12.53 -20.48
CA PHE A 35 -4.65 -12.44 -21.90
C PHE A 35 -4.95 -13.84 -22.46
N LYS A 36 -5.88 -13.92 -23.42
CA LYS A 36 -6.20 -15.17 -24.12
C LYS A 36 -4.97 -15.80 -24.80
N ASP A 37 -4.12 -14.96 -25.39
CA ASP A 37 -2.81 -15.36 -25.92
C ASP A 37 -1.74 -14.39 -25.42
N ALA A 38 -1.18 -14.69 -24.25
CA ALA A 38 -0.15 -13.86 -23.63
C ALA A 38 1.11 -13.73 -24.50
N ARG A 39 1.48 -14.76 -25.27
CA ARG A 39 2.69 -14.73 -26.10
C ARG A 39 2.54 -13.78 -27.27
N ALA A 40 1.42 -13.86 -27.99
CA ALA A 40 1.14 -12.95 -29.08
C ALA A 40 1.11 -11.49 -28.60
N VAL A 41 0.40 -11.21 -27.50
CA VAL A 41 0.32 -9.86 -26.93
C VAL A 41 1.69 -9.33 -26.52
N VAL A 42 2.49 -10.12 -25.80
CA VAL A 42 3.83 -9.70 -25.36
C VAL A 42 4.75 -9.41 -26.54
N GLN A 43 4.72 -10.24 -27.60
CA GLN A 43 5.53 -10.02 -28.81
C GLN A 43 5.14 -8.72 -29.52
N THR A 44 3.84 -8.47 -29.71
CA THR A 44 3.35 -7.24 -30.34
C THR A 44 3.76 -6.00 -29.55
N ILE A 45 3.62 -6.02 -28.22
CA ILE A 45 4.03 -4.89 -27.37
C ILE A 45 5.53 -4.67 -27.52
N ARG A 46 6.38 -5.70 -27.36
CA ARG A 46 7.84 -5.59 -27.48
C ARG A 46 8.30 -5.01 -28.82
N ALA A 47 7.61 -5.34 -29.91
CA ALA A 47 7.93 -4.83 -31.24
C ALA A 47 7.63 -3.33 -31.41
N ASN A 48 6.84 -2.72 -30.51
CA ASN A 48 6.32 -1.36 -30.65
C ASN A 48 6.65 -0.44 -29.46
N THR A 49 7.50 -0.87 -28.53
CA THR A 49 7.81 -0.14 -27.29
C THR A 49 9.29 -0.18 -26.95
N GLU A 50 9.85 0.96 -26.54
CA GLU A 50 11.23 1.06 -26.06
C GLU A 50 11.29 0.95 -24.52
N GLY A 51 11.41 -0.27 -24.00
CA GLY A 51 11.68 -0.51 -22.58
C GLY A 51 10.50 -0.20 -21.63
N ASN A 52 10.82 0.18 -20.39
CA ASN A 52 9.82 0.42 -19.35
C ASN A 52 9.21 1.81 -19.52
N ALA A 53 7.92 1.89 -19.85
CA ALA A 53 7.21 3.16 -19.84
C ALA A 53 5.69 2.98 -19.74
N VAL A 54 5.03 4.12 -19.61
CA VAL A 54 3.59 4.24 -19.76
C VAL A 54 3.29 4.59 -21.20
N TYR A 55 2.61 3.69 -21.92
CA TYR A 55 2.25 3.88 -23.32
C TYR A 55 0.77 4.21 -23.45
N PHE A 56 0.46 5.12 -24.36
CA PHE A 56 -0.89 5.58 -24.65
C PHE A 56 -1.20 5.43 -26.14
N ALA A 57 -2.42 5.02 -26.46
CA ALA A 57 -2.95 5.01 -27.81
C ALA A 57 -4.12 5.99 -27.91
N ARG A 58 -4.21 6.73 -29.03
CA ARG A 58 -5.29 7.71 -29.28
C ARG A 58 -6.70 7.11 -29.16
N GLN A 59 -6.81 5.79 -29.35
CA GLN A 59 -8.03 5.01 -29.16
C GLN A 59 -8.46 4.87 -27.69
N GLY A 60 -7.79 5.56 -26.75
CA GLY A 60 -8.14 5.59 -25.33
C GLY A 60 -7.59 4.42 -24.52
N VAL A 61 -6.61 3.69 -25.07
CA VAL A 61 -5.99 2.55 -24.37
C VAL A 61 -4.77 3.04 -23.60
N PHE A 62 -4.84 2.94 -22.28
CA PHE A 62 -3.70 3.13 -21.38
C PHE A 62 -3.07 1.76 -21.09
N THR A 63 -1.86 1.54 -21.60
CA THR A 63 -1.10 0.33 -21.29
C THR A 63 0.16 0.73 -20.54
N SER A 64 0.18 0.48 -19.23
CA SER A 64 1.43 0.51 -18.46
C SER A 64 2.22 -0.75 -18.80
N VAL A 65 3.34 -0.60 -19.49
CA VAL A 65 4.20 -1.73 -19.86
C VAL A 65 5.50 -1.62 -19.11
N ALA A 66 5.61 -2.42 -18.05
CA ALA A 66 6.82 -2.51 -17.27
C ALA A 66 7.75 -3.60 -17.85
N PHE A 67 8.54 -3.28 -18.86
CA PHE A 67 9.70 -4.13 -19.19
C PHE A 67 10.82 -3.89 -18.19
N ARG A 68 11.46 -4.95 -17.72
CA ARG A 68 12.74 -4.79 -17.01
C ARG A 68 13.83 -4.55 -18.06
N PRO A 69 14.92 -3.83 -17.71
CA PRO A 69 16.09 -3.75 -18.58
C PRO A 69 16.65 -5.12 -18.98
N ASP A 70 16.49 -6.12 -18.10
CA ASP A 70 16.91 -7.51 -18.30
C ASP A 70 15.83 -8.42 -18.93
N PHE A 71 14.64 -7.89 -19.21
CA PHE A 71 13.45 -8.63 -19.68
C PHE A 71 13.06 -9.86 -18.82
N GLY A 72 13.54 -9.93 -17.58
CA GLY A 72 13.31 -11.06 -16.69
C GLY A 72 11.86 -11.12 -16.19
N ASP A 73 11.40 -12.34 -15.94
CA ASP A 73 10.10 -12.58 -15.30
C ASP A 73 10.19 -12.28 -13.79
N LYS A 74 9.43 -11.28 -13.31
CA LYS A 74 9.38 -10.93 -11.88
C LYS A 74 8.73 -12.00 -11.01
N THR A 75 7.87 -12.84 -11.57
CA THR A 75 7.22 -13.91 -10.82
C THR A 75 8.22 -14.97 -10.34
N GLN A 76 9.41 -15.04 -10.96
CA GLN A 76 10.48 -15.96 -10.57
C GLN A 76 11.30 -15.49 -9.35
N ASN A 77 11.26 -14.20 -8.99
CA ASN A 77 12.00 -13.67 -7.82
C ASN A 77 11.14 -12.68 -7.02
N ILE A 78 10.07 -13.21 -6.42
CA ILE A 78 9.15 -12.44 -5.55
C ILE A 78 9.80 -12.05 -4.22
N THR A 79 10.82 -12.78 -3.76
CA THR A 79 11.45 -12.58 -2.45
C THR A 79 12.04 -11.18 -2.29
N SER A 80 12.75 -10.67 -3.30
CA SER A 80 13.29 -9.31 -3.25
C SER A 80 12.19 -8.25 -3.17
N SER A 81 11.09 -8.45 -3.90
CA SER A 81 9.94 -7.55 -3.84
C SER A 81 9.27 -7.56 -2.46
N LEU A 82 9.16 -8.74 -1.83
CA LEU A 82 8.60 -8.86 -0.47
C LEU A 82 9.48 -8.18 0.58
N ILE A 83 10.80 -8.31 0.48
CA ILE A 83 11.74 -7.61 1.39
C ILE A 83 11.61 -6.10 1.24
N ILE A 84 11.58 -5.60 -0.01
CA ILE A 84 11.39 -4.17 -0.27
C ILE A 84 10.06 -3.71 0.31
N GLN A 85 8.98 -4.45 0.06
CA GLN A 85 7.64 -4.14 0.56
C GLN A 85 7.64 -4.05 2.09
N PHE A 86 8.21 -5.05 2.78
CA PHE A 86 8.32 -5.05 4.24
C PHE A 86 9.11 -3.84 4.78
N CYS A 87 10.24 -3.51 4.16
CA CYS A 87 11.02 -2.32 4.54
C CYS A 87 10.24 -1.03 4.33
N THR A 88 9.51 -0.90 3.22
CA THR A 88 8.66 0.27 2.94
C THR A 88 7.45 0.34 3.86
N ASP A 89 6.90 -0.80 4.30
CA ASP A 89 5.82 -0.85 5.29
C ASP A 89 6.32 -0.47 6.69
N CYS A 90 7.54 -0.87 7.06
CA CYS A 90 8.19 -0.37 8.28
C CYS A 90 8.41 1.15 8.22
N LEU A 91 8.90 1.68 7.10
CA LEU A 91 9.05 3.12 6.92
C LEU A 91 7.69 3.84 7.01
N SER A 92 6.66 3.30 6.37
CA SER A 92 5.29 3.82 6.48
C SER A 92 4.81 3.81 7.93
N ALA A 93 5.00 2.72 8.66
CA ALA A 93 4.62 2.62 10.07
C ALA A 93 5.36 3.65 10.95
N LEU A 94 6.64 3.89 10.70
CA LEU A 94 7.40 4.94 11.39
C LEU A 94 6.79 6.32 11.13
N LEU A 95 6.49 6.65 9.87
CA LEU A 95 5.85 7.92 9.52
C LEU A 95 4.46 8.06 10.17
N LEU A 96 3.68 6.99 10.21
CA LEU A 96 2.39 6.97 10.89
C LEU A 96 2.53 7.12 12.41
N CYS A 97 3.56 6.55 13.04
CA CYS A 97 3.86 6.80 14.45
C CYS A 97 4.11 8.31 14.71
N LEU A 98 4.88 8.95 13.82
CA LEU A 98 5.14 10.39 13.89
C LEU A 98 3.86 11.22 13.66
N ALA A 99 2.93 10.76 12.83
CA ALA A 99 1.64 11.41 12.63
C ALA A 99 0.73 11.25 13.87
N VAL A 100 0.55 10.02 14.36
CA VAL A 100 -0.36 9.67 15.46
C VAL A 100 -0.05 10.41 16.75
N THR A 101 1.24 10.70 17.01
CA THR A 101 1.67 11.47 18.18
C THR A 101 1.33 12.96 18.11
N ARG A 102 0.96 13.46 16.93
CA ARG A 102 0.60 14.87 16.68
C ARG A 102 -0.90 15.07 16.45
N LEU A 103 -1.68 13.99 16.36
CA LEU A 103 -3.12 14.09 16.24
C LEU A 103 -3.73 14.58 17.55
N SER A 104 -4.70 15.50 17.46
CA SER A 104 -5.42 16.06 18.61
C SER A 104 -6.38 15.08 19.28
N ALA A 105 -6.64 13.91 18.66
CA ALA A 105 -7.51 12.89 19.21
C ALA A 105 -6.87 12.19 20.43
N ASN A 106 -7.69 12.00 21.47
CA ASN A 106 -7.26 11.44 22.75
C ASN A 106 -7.65 9.96 22.94
N SER A 107 -8.37 9.37 21.98
CA SER A 107 -8.79 7.96 22.02
C SER A 107 -8.12 7.14 20.91
N THR A 108 -8.03 5.82 21.11
CA THR A 108 -7.53 4.89 20.09
C THR A 108 -8.36 5.00 18.82
N MET A 109 -9.69 4.97 18.94
CA MET A 109 -10.60 5.06 17.80
C MET A 109 -10.48 6.42 17.10
N GLY A 110 -10.49 7.53 17.85
CA GLY A 110 -10.42 8.86 17.23
C GLY A 110 -9.13 9.08 16.44
N ARG A 111 -7.99 8.52 16.88
CA ARG A 111 -6.75 8.55 16.10
C ARG A 111 -6.82 7.62 14.87
N ALA A 112 -7.45 6.45 15.00
CA ALA A 112 -7.65 5.55 13.87
C ALA A 112 -8.58 6.16 12.81
N ASP A 113 -9.64 6.86 13.21
CA ASP A 113 -10.55 7.60 12.31
C ASP A 113 -9.80 8.71 11.56
N TRP A 114 -8.91 9.44 12.25
CA TRP A 114 -8.05 10.42 11.57
C TRP A 114 -7.12 9.77 10.55
N LEU A 115 -6.53 8.61 10.86
CA LEU A 115 -5.72 7.89 9.87
C LEU A 115 -6.58 7.33 8.73
N LEU A 116 -7.81 6.87 8.99
CA LEU A 116 -8.77 6.47 7.95
C LEU A 116 -9.00 7.61 6.96
N VAL A 117 -9.22 8.84 7.45
CA VAL A 117 -9.37 10.03 6.61
C VAL A 117 -8.12 10.30 5.79
N LEU A 118 -6.92 10.15 6.37
CA LEU A 118 -5.66 10.28 5.63
C LEU A 118 -5.51 9.19 4.54
N GLY A 119 -5.93 7.96 4.84
CA GLY A 119 -5.97 6.86 3.87
C GLY A 119 -6.95 7.15 2.72
N LEU A 120 -8.13 7.69 3.01
CA LEU A 120 -9.10 8.14 2.01
C LEU A 120 -8.56 9.29 1.15
N ALA A 121 -7.84 10.23 1.76
CA ALA A 121 -7.17 11.31 1.03
C ALA A 121 -6.09 10.75 0.09
N ALA A 122 -5.25 9.83 0.57
CA ALA A 122 -4.24 9.15 -0.24
C ALA A 122 -4.88 8.36 -1.39
N PHE A 123 -5.96 7.63 -1.12
CA PHE A 123 -6.76 6.93 -2.13
C PHE A 123 -7.29 7.88 -3.19
N THR A 124 -7.87 9.02 -2.79
CA THR A 124 -8.41 10.01 -3.72
C THR A 124 -7.32 10.63 -4.60
N LEU A 125 -6.14 10.89 -4.02
CA LEU A 125 -5.03 11.48 -4.76
C LEU A 125 -4.33 10.49 -5.70
N LYS A 126 -4.27 9.20 -5.35
CA LYS A 126 -3.45 8.22 -6.07
C LYS A 126 -4.23 7.20 -6.87
N ILE A 127 -5.37 6.74 -6.38
CA ILE A 127 -6.11 5.61 -6.96
C ILE A 127 -7.31 6.08 -7.79
N VAL A 128 -8.02 7.14 -7.36
CA VAL A 128 -9.15 7.67 -8.15
C VAL A 128 -8.74 8.10 -9.57
N PRO A 129 -7.55 8.71 -9.81
CA PRO A 129 -7.07 8.96 -11.17
C PRO A 129 -6.97 7.69 -12.04
N TYR A 130 -6.59 6.54 -11.45
CA TYR A 130 -6.58 5.27 -12.18
C TYR A 130 -7.98 4.86 -12.65
N TRP A 131 -9.02 5.21 -11.89
CA TRP A 131 -10.38 4.95 -12.30
C TRP A 131 -10.85 5.90 -13.41
N ASN A 132 -10.78 7.21 -13.18
CA ASN A 132 -11.46 8.19 -14.03
C ASN A 132 -10.63 8.66 -15.25
N TRP A 133 -9.31 8.70 -15.15
CA TRP A 133 -8.44 9.11 -16.26
C TRP A 133 -7.93 7.92 -17.05
N TYR A 134 -7.64 6.82 -16.37
CA TYR A 134 -6.96 5.66 -16.97
C TYR A 134 -7.87 4.43 -17.14
N GLY A 135 -9.13 4.50 -16.72
CA GLY A 135 -10.14 3.49 -17.04
C GLY A 135 -9.98 2.14 -16.34
N PHE A 136 -9.27 2.07 -15.22
CA PHE A 136 -9.15 0.83 -14.45
C PHE A 136 -10.52 0.37 -13.94
N SER A 137 -10.73 -0.95 -13.84
CA SER A 137 -12.04 -1.50 -13.46
C SER A 137 -12.47 -1.09 -12.04
N THR A 138 -13.77 -0.93 -11.80
CA THR A 138 -14.30 -0.65 -10.45
C THR A 138 -13.89 -1.71 -9.44
N SER A 139 -13.81 -2.99 -9.83
CA SER A 139 -13.35 -4.07 -8.95
C SER A 139 -11.87 -3.91 -8.56
N PHE A 140 -11.02 -3.44 -9.50
CA PHE A 140 -9.63 -3.11 -9.20
C PHE A 140 -9.54 -1.96 -8.19
N ILE A 141 -10.27 -0.88 -8.45
CA ILE A 141 -10.29 0.30 -7.59
C ILE A 141 -10.82 -0.02 -6.19
N ALA A 142 -11.84 -0.87 -6.07
CA ALA A 142 -12.38 -1.29 -4.79
C ALA A 142 -11.37 -2.13 -3.97
N MET A 143 -10.59 -2.99 -4.65
CA MET A 143 -9.55 -3.79 -4.01
C MET A 143 -8.39 -2.91 -3.51
N GLU A 144 -7.94 -1.94 -4.33
CA GLU A 144 -6.92 -0.96 -3.93
C GLU A 144 -7.41 -0.04 -2.79
N ALA A 145 -8.71 0.32 -2.79
CA ALA A 145 -9.31 1.07 -1.69
C ALA A 145 -9.27 0.27 -0.39
N LEU A 146 -9.68 -1.01 -0.43
CA LEU A 146 -9.66 -1.89 0.73
C LEU A 146 -8.25 -2.08 1.28
N ASP A 147 -7.26 -2.26 0.40
CA ASP A 147 -5.87 -2.37 0.80
C ASP A 147 -5.37 -1.08 1.45
N LEU A 148 -5.37 0.04 0.71
CA LEU A 148 -4.78 1.30 1.16
C LEU A 148 -5.52 1.90 2.36
N VAL A 149 -6.84 2.03 2.28
CA VAL A 149 -7.64 2.64 3.35
C VAL A 149 -7.66 1.72 4.58
N GLY A 150 -7.72 0.40 4.35
CA GLY A 150 -7.63 -0.60 5.41
C GLY A 150 -6.31 -0.56 6.16
N LYS A 151 -5.18 -0.44 5.45
CA LYS A 151 -3.83 -0.26 6.04
C LYS A 151 -3.79 0.94 6.99
N PHE A 152 -4.30 2.08 6.55
CA PHE A 152 -4.31 3.30 7.36
C PHE A 152 -5.18 3.15 8.61
N PHE A 153 -6.37 2.57 8.49
CA PHE A 153 -7.29 2.41 9.62
C PHE A 153 -6.77 1.38 10.64
N ILE A 154 -6.40 0.19 10.19
CA ILE A 154 -5.92 -0.90 11.06
C ILE A 154 -4.56 -0.54 11.66
N GLY A 155 -3.68 0.05 10.87
CA GLY A 155 -2.43 0.65 11.37
C GLY A 155 -2.73 1.70 12.44
N GLY A 156 -3.72 2.56 12.23
CA GLY A 156 -4.16 3.56 13.21
C GLY A 156 -4.64 2.95 14.53
N LEU A 157 -5.43 1.89 14.49
CA LEU A 157 -5.88 1.17 15.68
C LEU A 157 -4.68 0.62 16.47
N VAL A 158 -3.77 -0.09 15.78
CA VAL A 158 -2.60 -0.73 16.41
C VAL A 158 -1.65 0.31 16.97
N LEU A 159 -1.24 1.29 16.17
CA LEU A 159 -0.28 2.31 16.59
C LEU A 159 -0.84 3.16 17.74
N SER A 160 -2.13 3.50 17.70
CA SER A 160 -2.75 4.27 18.79
C SER A 160 -2.86 3.47 20.08
N ALA A 161 -3.15 2.17 20.00
CA ALA A 161 -3.13 1.27 21.15
C ALA A 161 -1.72 1.16 21.76
N LEU A 162 -0.68 1.02 20.93
CA LEU A 162 0.71 0.97 21.36
C LEU A 162 1.16 2.30 22.00
N LEU A 163 0.75 3.45 21.43
CA LEU A 163 1.03 4.76 22.00
C LEU A 163 0.42 4.90 23.39
N ASN A 164 -0.85 4.50 23.55
CA ASN A 164 -1.54 4.56 24.83
C ASN A 164 -0.87 3.65 25.87
N LYS A 165 -0.50 2.43 25.50
CA LYS A 165 0.19 1.47 26.38
C LYS A 165 1.55 2.01 26.84
N THR A 166 2.38 2.48 25.92
CA THR A 166 3.74 2.96 26.22
C THR A 166 3.76 4.26 27.01
N THR A 167 2.76 5.12 26.83
CA THR A 167 2.60 6.35 27.62
C THR A 167 2.17 6.05 29.05
N ARG A 168 1.24 5.11 29.25
CA ARG A 168 0.82 4.64 30.58
C ARG A 168 1.98 4.03 31.37
N VAL A 169 2.78 3.17 30.75
CA VAL A 169 3.97 2.57 31.39
C VAL A 169 4.95 3.65 31.84
N LYS A 170 5.25 4.62 30.96
CA LYS A 170 6.14 5.73 31.30
C LYS A 170 5.63 6.56 32.50
N ALA A 171 4.32 6.72 32.66
CA ALA A 171 3.73 7.43 33.78
C ALA A 171 3.76 6.64 35.09
N ALA A 172 3.84 5.30 35.05
CA ALA A 172 3.98 4.45 36.23
C ALA A 172 5.45 4.35 36.70
N ASP A 173 6.41 4.57 35.80
CA ASP A 173 7.85 4.55 36.07
C ASP A 173 8.40 5.92 36.55
N ALA A 174 7.57 6.96 36.61
CA ALA A 174 7.93 8.35 36.94
C ALA A 174 7.42 8.76 38.31
#